data_AF-A0AAV9ZKP0-F1
#
_entry.id   AF-A0AAV9ZKP0-F1
#
_cell.length_a   1.000
_cell.length_b   1.000
_cell.length_c   1.000
_cell.angle_alpha   90.00
_cell.angle_beta   90.00
_cell.angle_gamma   90.00
#
_symmetry.space_group_name_H-M   'P 1'
#
loop_
_entity.id
_entity.type
_entity.pdbx_description
1 polymer ?
#
loop_
_entity_poly.entity_id
_entity_poly.type
_entity_poly.pdbx_seq_one_letter_code
_entity_poly.pdbx_strand_id
1 'polypeptide(L)'
;MVALKYALSFVALFVTAAKAATFQPQNMLIMNGLPNGIYAYAFANGSLVELRSPATTANASAANTWLLNRDAATMASLGVVNVSPATTIAGYGYLTVQSSLSALAQRLFYQTTNGNIMSAYHSGLTGSAGWVVDTTIATGIPLGAPITAVIAVQQNTRQQVAIVQYTDASGLLNSRFSVLDQGGWSAPIVVTT
;
A
#
# COMPACT_ATOMS: atom_id res chain seq x y z
N MET A 1 -2.79 -9.98 -24.38
CA MET A 1 -3.84 -9.00 -24.73
C MET A 1 -4.70 -8.52 -23.55
N VAL A 2 -4.83 -9.27 -22.44
CA VAL A 2 -5.71 -8.87 -21.32
C VAL A 2 -5.08 -7.78 -20.42
N ALA A 3 -3.78 -7.84 -20.17
CA ALA A 3 -3.05 -6.83 -19.37
C ALA A 3 -3.15 -5.39 -19.93
N LEU A 4 -3.17 -5.24 -21.26
CA LEU A 4 -3.23 -3.93 -21.93
C LEU A 4 -4.63 -3.27 -21.81
N LYS A 5 -5.70 -4.07 -21.69
CA LYS A 5 -7.07 -3.55 -21.49
C LYS A 5 -7.30 -3.00 -20.08
N TYR A 6 -6.66 -3.58 -19.06
CA TYR A 6 -6.71 -3.07 -17.69
C TYR A 6 -6.01 -1.71 -17.57
N ALA A 7 -4.89 -1.52 -18.28
CA ALA A 7 -4.14 -0.26 -18.27
C ALA A 7 -4.91 0.91 -18.91
N LEU A 8 -5.69 0.68 -19.98
CA LEU A 8 -6.47 1.72 -20.66
C LEU A 8 -7.74 2.14 -19.89
N SER A 9 -8.39 1.19 -19.20
CA SER A 9 -9.55 1.46 -18.32
C SER A 9 -9.14 2.23 -17.06
N PHE A 10 -7.89 2.03 -16.63
CA PHE A 10 -7.25 2.76 -15.55
C PHE A 10 -7.17 4.26 -15.87
N VAL A 11 -6.62 4.64 -17.02
CA VAL A 11 -6.41 6.06 -17.39
C VAL A 11 -7.72 6.87 -17.43
N ALA A 12 -8.86 6.28 -17.82
CA ALA A 12 -10.13 6.99 -17.93
C ALA A 12 -10.81 7.31 -16.58
N LEU A 13 -10.69 6.43 -15.58
CA LEU A 13 -11.19 6.72 -14.23
C LEU A 13 -10.39 7.86 -13.57
N PHE A 14 -9.10 7.95 -13.92
CA PHE A 14 -8.18 8.95 -13.38
C PHE A 14 -8.51 10.34 -13.91
N VAL A 15 -8.91 10.46 -15.17
CA VAL A 15 -9.36 11.76 -15.75
C VAL A 15 -10.65 12.26 -15.10
N THR A 16 -11.51 11.36 -14.62
CA THR A 16 -12.81 11.72 -14.03
C THR A 16 -12.70 12.01 -12.53
N ALA A 17 -11.88 11.27 -11.78
CA ALA A 17 -11.58 11.53 -10.37
C ALA A 17 -10.62 12.72 -10.16
N ALA A 18 -9.64 12.93 -11.06
CA ALA A 18 -8.72 14.07 -11.03
C ALA A 18 -9.39 15.42 -11.33
N LYS A 19 -10.63 15.42 -11.87
CA LYS A 19 -11.40 16.65 -12.04
C LYS A 19 -11.93 17.23 -10.72
N ALA A 20 -11.88 16.48 -9.61
CA ALA A 20 -12.37 16.91 -8.30
C ALA A 20 -11.31 16.92 -7.18
N ALA A 21 -10.13 16.34 -7.40
CA ALA A 21 -9.02 16.34 -6.45
C ALA A 21 -7.69 16.35 -7.21
N THR A 22 -6.69 17.08 -6.71
CA THR A 22 -5.31 17.06 -7.22
C THR A 22 -4.70 15.67 -7.01
N PHE A 23 -5.01 14.77 -7.93
CA PHE A 23 -4.54 13.39 -7.96
C PHE A 23 -3.18 13.33 -8.67
N GLN A 24 -2.18 12.72 -8.03
CA GLN A 24 -0.81 12.63 -8.55
C GLN A 24 -0.49 11.17 -8.93
N PRO A 25 -0.76 10.74 -10.18
CA PRO A 25 -0.69 9.32 -10.58
C PRO A 25 0.71 8.73 -10.56
N GLN A 26 1.75 9.57 -10.57
CA GLN A 26 3.16 9.18 -10.54
C GLN A 26 3.59 8.48 -9.24
N ASN A 27 2.77 8.55 -8.19
CA ASN A 27 3.10 8.09 -6.83
C ASN A 27 2.17 6.97 -6.34
N MET A 28 1.75 6.10 -7.25
CA MET A 28 0.71 5.12 -6.98
C MET A 28 1.28 3.69 -6.92
N LEU A 29 0.83 2.94 -5.91
CA LEU A 29 1.14 1.52 -5.76
C LEU A 29 0.01 0.67 -6.34
N ILE A 30 0.34 -0.31 -7.19
CA ILE A 30 -0.60 -1.35 -7.63
C ILE A 30 -0.20 -2.69 -7.01
N MET A 31 -1.11 -3.31 -6.27
CA MET A 31 -0.91 -4.64 -5.67
C MET A 31 -1.89 -5.64 -6.27
N ASN A 32 -1.35 -6.81 -6.65
CA ASN A 32 -2.17 -7.93 -7.08
C ASN A 32 -2.60 -8.73 -5.84
N GLY A 33 -3.89 -8.74 -5.54
CA GLY A 33 -4.45 -9.36 -4.33
C GLY A 33 -5.10 -10.71 -4.58
N LEU A 34 -4.61 -11.50 -5.54
CA LEU A 34 -5.18 -12.81 -5.88
C LEU A 34 -5.52 -13.65 -4.62
N PRO A 35 -6.74 -14.22 -4.51
CA PRO A 35 -7.81 -14.28 -5.52
C PRO A 35 -8.78 -13.08 -5.52
N ASN A 36 -8.54 -12.02 -4.73
CA ASN A 36 -9.53 -11.01 -4.34
C ASN A 36 -9.63 -9.75 -5.22
N GLY A 37 -8.78 -9.64 -6.25
CA GLY A 37 -8.75 -8.52 -7.19
C GLY A 37 -7.42 -7.77 -7.24
N ILE A 38 -7.41 -6.63 -7.92
CA ILE A 38 -6.29 -5.69 -7.96
C ILE A 38 -6.61 -4.51 -7.05
N TYR A 39 -5.64 -4.09 -6.26
CA TYR A 39 -5.73 -2.94 -5.37
C TYR A 39 -4.76 -1.86 -5.87
N ALA A 40 -5.19 -0.61 -5.86
CA ALA A 40 -4.34 0.52 -6.17
C ALA A 40 -4.46 1.57 -5.06
N TYR A 41 -3.32 2.14 -4.66
CA TYR A 41 -3.23 3.11 -3.58
C TYR A 41 -2.62 4.39 -4.09
N ALA A 42 -3.27 5.50 -3.80
CA ALA A 42 -2.86 6.81 -4.29
C ALA A 42 -2.99 7.86 -3.20
N PHE A 43 -2.28 8.97 -3.41
CA PHE A 43 -2.50 10.20 -2.68
C PHE A 43 -3.70 10.95 -3.23
N ALA A 44 -4.58 11.42 -2.34
CA ALA A 44 -5.60 12.40 -2.64
C ALA A 44 -5.84 13.31 -1.43
N ASN A 45 -5.73 14.63 -1.63
CA ASN A 45 -6.07 15.66 -0.64
C ASN A 45 -5.48 15.42 0.77
N GLY A 46 -4.17 15.12 0.87
CA GLY A 46 -3.50 14.92 2.16
C GLY A 46 -3.68 13.53 2.77
N SER A 47 -4.36 12.62 2.07
CA SER A 47 -4.70 11.27 2.55
C SER A 47 -4.32 10.18 1.56
N LEU A 48 -4.23 8.94 2.04
CA LEU A 48 -4.20 7.76 1.16
C LEU A 48 -5.63 7.30 0.85
N VAL A 49 -5.84 6.93 -0.40
CA VAL A 49 -7.09 6.32 -0.90
C VAL A 49 -6.81 4.97 -1.54
N GLU A 50 -7.75 4.05 -1.39
CA GLU A 50 -7.72 2.73 -2.04
C GLU A 50 -8.75 2.66 -3.16
N LEU A 51 -8.29 2.20 -4.32
CA LEU A 51 -9.10 1.82 -5.46
C LEU A 51 -9.02 0.30 -5.60
N ARG A 52 -10.17 -0.37 -5.71
CA ARG A 52 -10.28 -1.82 -5.85
C ARG A 52 -10.92 -2.19 -7.17
N SER A 53 -10.25 -3.06 -7.93
CA SER A 53 -10.86 -3.78 -9.05
C SER A 53 -11.12 -5.22 -8.61
N PRO A 54 -12.39 -5.61 -8.35
CA PRO A 54 -12.69 -6.96 -7.89
C PRO A 54 -12.30 -8.01 -8.94
N ALA A 55 -11.76 -9.14 -8.50
CA ALA A 55 -11.63 -10.31 -9.36
C ALA A 55 -13.03 -10.89 -9.60
N THR A 56 -13.52 -10.80 -10.82
CA THR A 56 -14.87 -11.26 -11.15
C THR A 56 -14.95 -12.79 -11.15
N THR A 57 -15.87 -13.37 -10.38
CA THR A 57 -16.20 -14.80 -10.44
C THR A 57 -17.27 -15.15 -11.48
N ALA A 58 -17.80 -14.23 -12.29
CA ALA A 58 -18.77 -14.63 -13.35
C ALA A 58 -18.99 -13.67 -14.53
N ASN A 59 -18.61 -12.38 -14.46
CA ASN A 59 -18.95 -11.40 -15.50
C ASN A 59 -17.75 -10.57 -15.93
N ALA A 60 -17.28 -10.75 -17.17
CA ALA A 60 -16.14 -10.03 -17.75
C ALA A 60 -16.34 -8.49 -17.81
N SER A 61 -17.56 -7.99 -17.63
CA SER A 61 -17.85 -6.55 -17.58
C SER A 61 -17.46 -5.87 -16.26
N ALA A 62 -17.49 -6.59 -15.13
CA ALA A 62 -17.13 -6.05 -13.80
C ALA A 62 -15.60 -6.07 -13.54
N ALA A 63 -14.83 -6.73 -14.40
CA ALA A 63 -13.37 -6.78 -14.29
C ALA A 63 -12.69 -5.46 -14.71
N ASN A 64 -13.44 -4.53 -15.32
CA ASN A 64 -12.93 -3.24 -15.78
C ASN A 64 -13.39 -2.07 -14.89
N THR A 65 -14.04 -2.33 -13.76
CA THR A 65 -14.55 -1.29 -12.86
C THR A 65 -13.65 -1.13 -11.64
N TRP A 66 -13.07 0.06 -11.51
CA TRP A 66 -12.36 0.47 -10.31
C TRP A 66 -13.35 1.14 -9.36
N LEU A 67 -13.56 0.49 -8.23
CA LEU A 67 -14.35 1.02 -7.13
C LEU A 67 -13.38 1.73 -6.21
N LEU A 68 -13.52 3.04 -6.01
CA LEU A 68 -13.00 3.64 -4.78
C LEU A 68 -13.63 2.84 -3.64
N ASN A 69 -12.84 2.36 -2.68
CA ASN A 69 -13.36 1.52 -1.61
C ASN A 69 -14.41 2.35 -0.84
N ARG A 70 -15.67 2.18 -1.26
CA ARG A 70 -16.88 2.82 -0.78
C ARG A 70 -17.39 1.88 0.29
N ASP A 71 -17.11 2.17 1.55
CA ASP A 71 -18.24 2.07 2.46
C ASP A 71 -19.24 3.13 1.98
N ALA A 72 -20.42 2.69 1.55
CA ALA A 72 -21.31 3.43 0.65
C ALA A 72 -21.90 4.75 1.19
N ALA A 73 -21.41 5.27 2.31
CA ALA A 73 -21.86 6.51 2.92
C ALA A 73 -20.76 7.55 3.19
N THR A 74 -19.47 7.17 3.18
CA THR A 74 -18.36 8.08 3.47
C THR A 74 -17.20 7.73 2.57
N MET A 75 -16.57 8.73 1.94
CA MET A 75 -15.25 8.57 1.33
C MET A 75 -14.24 8.32 2.46
N ALA A 76 -14.27 7.14 3.08
CA ALA A 76 -13.39 6.82 4.17
C ALA A 76 -11.97 6.72 3.60
N SER A 77 -11.21 7.80 3.74
CA SER A 77 -9.76 7.76 3.88
C SER A 77 -9.40 6.51 4.69
N LEU A 78 -8.26 5.87 4.40
CA LEU A 78 -7.76 4.70 5.13
C LEU A 78 -7.46 4.99 6.64
N GLY A 79 -7.99 6.09 7.19
CA GLY A 79 -7.55 6.71 8.44
C GLY A 79 -6.16 7.35 8.33
N VAL A 80 -5.56 7.32 7.14
CA VAL A 80 -4.20 7.79 6.87
C VAL A 80 -4.25 9.23 6.39
N VAL A 81 -3.81 10.15 7.25
CA VAL A 81 -3.81 11.61 7.02
C VAL A 81 -2.39 12.19 7.11
N ASN A 82 -2.23 13.46 6.76
CA ASN A 82 -0.94 14.18 6.72
C ASN A 82 0.11 13.55 5.79
N VAL A 83 -0.36 12.92 4.71
CA VAL A 83 0.49 12.32 3.69
C VAL A 83 1.14 13.42 2.85
N SER A 84 2.43 13.31 2.58
CA SER A 84 3.12 14.21 1.67
C SER A 84 2.62 13.97 0.23
N PRO A 85 2.28 15.02 -0.54
CA PRO A 85 1.95 14.86 -1.96
C PRO A 85 3.12 14.29 -2.78
N ALA A 86 4.35 14.43 -2.28
CA ALA A 86 5.55 13.88 -2.90
C ALA A 86 5.81 12.41 -2.54
N THR A 87 5.02 11.79 -1.64
CA THR A 87 5.28 10.42 -1.17
C THR A 87 5.37 9.43 -2.34
N THR A 88 6.38 8.56 -2.34
CA THR A 88 6.30 7.31 -3.13
C THR A 88 5.63 6.26 -2.26
N ILE A 89 4.45 5.76 -2.65
CA ILE A 89 3.76 4.73 -1.89
C ILE A 89 4.43 3.39 -2.18
N ALA A 90 4.86 2.69 -1.14
CA ALA A 90 5.36 1.32 -1.22
C ALA A 90 4.49 0.39 -0.38
N GLY A 91 4.50 -0.89 -0.69
CA GLY A 91 3.71 -1.83 0.08
C GLY A 91 3.70 -3.22 -0.52
N TYR A 92 3.14 -4.15 0.24
CA TYR A 92 2.97 -5.53 -0.15
C TYR A 92 1.65 -6.08 0.39
N GLY A 93 1.13 -7.11 -0.27
CA GLY A 93 0.02 -7.91 0.19
C GLY A 93 0.45 -9.36 0.37
N TYR A 94 -0.12 -10.04 1.35
CA TYR A 94 0.10 -11.46 1.58
C TYR A 94 -1.17 -12.13 2.10
N LEU A 95 -1.29 -13.42 1.86
CA LEU A 95 -2.38 -14.20 2.44
C LEU A 95 -2.02 -14.58 3.88
N THR A 96 -2.82 -14.11 4.82
CA THR A 96 -2.81 -14.62 6.19
C THR A 96 -3.78 -15.78 6.30
N VAL A 97 -3.38 -16.84 7.02
CA VAL A 97 -4.21 -18.01 7.28
C VAL A 97 -4.38 -18.14 8.78
N GLN A 98 -5.60 -17.86 9.27
CA GLN A 98 -5.95 -18.08 10.67
C GLN A 98 -7.19 -18.98 10.72
N SER A 99 -7.06 -20.12 11.40
CA SER A 99 -8.17 -21.03 11.73
C SER A 99 -9.17 -21.24 10.58
N SER A 100 -8.69 -21.73 9.43
CA SER A 100 -9.43 -22.01 8.18
C SER A 100 -9.84 -20.82 7.30
N LEU A 101 -9.66 -19.58 7.76
CA LEU A 101 -9.90 -18.38 6.93
C LEU A 101 -8.60 -17.93 6.28
N SER A 102 -8.62 -17.79 4.94
CA SER A 102 -7.57 -17.11 4.19
C SER A 102 -8.02 -15.68 3.92
N ALA A 103 -7.27 -14.70 4.40
CA ALA A 103 -7.57 -13.29 4.19
C ALA A 103 -6.38 -12.55 3.59
N LEU A 104 -6.66 -11.50 2.81
CA LEU A 104 -5.61 -10.66 2.26
C LEU A 104 -5.20 -9.63 3.32
N ALA A 105 -4.02 -9.84 3.89
CA ALA A 105 -3.33 -8.86 4.71
C ALA A 105 -2.52 -7.94 3.79
N GLN A 106 -2.46 -6.66 4.13
CA GLN A 106 -1.80 -5.64 3.32
C GLN A 106 -1.05 -4.67 4.21
N ARG A 107 0.11 -4.21 3.74
CA ARG A 107 0.86 -3.15 4.39
C ARG A 107 1.28 -2.09 3.37
N LEU A 108 1.13 -0.84 3.78
CA LEU A 108 1.54 0.35 3.04
C LEU A 108 2.59 1.12 3.83
N PHE A 109 3.49 1.74 3.10
CA PHE A 109 4.50 2.67 3.57
C PHE A 109 4.34 3.96 2.81
N TYR A 110 4.33 5.06 3.55
CA TYR A 110 4.11 6.39 3.00
C TYR A 110 4.90 7.41 3.81
N GLN A 111 5.17 8.54 3.17
CA GLN A 111 5.83 9.67 3.80
C GLN A 111 4.79 10.70 4.24
N THR A 112 4.93 11.22 5.46
CA THR A 112 4.14 12.34 5.95
C THR A 112 4.73 13.68 5.50
N THR A 113 3.96 14.75 5.61
CA THR A 113 4.42 16.12 5.31
C THR A 113 5.62 16.57 6.15
N ASN A 114 5.87 15.92 7.28
CA ASN A 114 6.99 16.21 8.18
C ASN A 114 8.23 15.36 7.87
N GLY A 115 8.24 14.62 6.76
CA GLY A 115 9.38 13.79 6.36
C GLY A 115 9.49 12.47 7.14
N ASN A 116 8.44 12.03 7.84
CA ASN A 116 8.46 10.72 8.48
C ASN A 116 7.97 9.66 7.50
N ILE A 117 8.65 8.51 7.45
CA ILE A 117 8.08 7.31 6.81
C ILE A 117 7.25 6.59 7.87
N MET A 118 5.99 6.31 7.54
CA MET A 118 5.01 5.65 8.38
C MET A 118 4.53 4.37 7.71
N SER A 119 4.03 3.43 8.51
CA SER A 119 3.30 2.26 8.00
C SER A 119 1.82 2.28 8.37
N ALA A 120 1.00 1.72 7.48
CA ALA A 120 -0.39 1.36 7.76
C ALA A 120 -0.62 -0.10 7.36
N TYR A 121 -1.41 -0.83 8.14
CA TYR A 121 -1.64 -2.26 7.97
C TYR A 121 -3.13 -2.58 7.98
N HIS A 122 -3.53 -3.53 7.13
CA HIS A 122 -4.85 -4.12 7.09
C HIS A 122 -4.71 -5.63 7.27
N SER A 123 -5.38 -6.20 8.27
CA SER A 123 -5.21 -7.62 8.59
C SER A 123 -5.98 -8.58 7.68
N GLY A 124 -7.02 -8.08 6.99
CA GLY A 124 -7.90 -8.90 6.17
C GLY A 124 -8.90 -9.76 6.95
N LEU A 125 -8.67 -10.00 8.25
CA LEU A 125 -9.48 -10.93 9.05
C LEU A 125 -10.84 -10.32 9.40
N THR A 126 -11.89 -11.12 9.29
CA THR A 126 -13.27 -10.72 9.67
C THR A 126 -13.31 -10.31 11.14
N GLY A 127 -13.81 -9.10 11.42
CA GLY A 127 -13.87 -8.52 12.77
C GLY A 127 -12.68 -7.64 13.16
N SER A 128 -11.68 -7.50 12.28
CA SER A 128 -10.60 -6.53 12.48
C SER A 128 -11.03 -5.12 12.06
N ALA A 129 -10.61 -4.12 12.84
CA ALA A 129 -10.94 -2.72 12.62
C ALA A 129 -10.14 -2.17 11.43
N GLY A 130 -10.69 -2.25 10.22
CA GLY A 130 -10.22 -1.53 9.02
C GLY A 130 -8.70 -1.44 8.85
N TRP A 131 -8.23 -0.30 8.32
CA TRP A 131 -6.81 0.03 8.27
C TRP A 131 -6.35 0.59 9.62
N VAL A 132 -5.18 0.14 10.08
CA VAL A 132 -4.55 0.62 11.32
C VAL A 132 -3.25 1.34 10.95
N VAL A 133 -3.10 2.59 11.42
CA VAL A 133 -1.83 3.30 11.37
C VAL A 133 -0.94 2.74 12.47
N ASP A 134 0.20 2.17 12.08
CA ASP A 134 1.00 1.32 12.96
C ASP A 134 2.11 2.12 13.65
N THR A 135 3.18 2.46 12.92
CA THR A 135 4.38 3.04 13.55
C THR A 135 5.21 3.89 12.60
N THR A 136 6.13 4.66 13.18
CA THR A 136 7.13 5.44 12.44
C THR A 136 8.33 4.56 12.10
N ILE A 137 8.60 4.44 10.80
CA ILE A 137 9.71 3.69 10.23
C ILE A 137 10.99 4.52 10.17
N ALA A 138 10.88 5.80 9.84
CA ALA A 138 12.02 6.70 9.79
C ALA A 138 11.56 8.14 9.99
N THR A 139 12.46 9.00 10.46
CA THR A 139 12.21 10.42 10.66
C THR A 139 13.22 11.25 9.89
N GLY A 140 12.85 12.48 9.54
CA GLY A 140 13.77 13.41 8.85
C GLY A 140 14.15 12.99 7.43
N ILE A 141 13.33 12.18 6.77
CA ILE A 141 13.56 11.76 5.39
C ILE A 141 13.19 12.90 4.43
N PRO A 142 14.03 13.22 3.42
CA PRO A 142 13.70 14.24 2.41
C PRO A 142 12.38 13.96 1.72
N LEU A 143 11.55 14.99 1.52
CA LEU A 143 10.24 14.82 0.88
C LEU A 143 10.41 14.28 -0.55
N GLY A 144 9.70 13.19 -0.85
CA GLY A 144 9.80 12.49 -2.14
C GLY A 144 10.95 11.51 -2.25
N ALA A 145 11.69 11.23 -1.16
CA ALA A 145 12.66 10.14 -1.15
C ALA A 145 11.98 8.80 -1.55
N PRO A 146 12.60 8.00 -2.42
CA PRO A 146 12.05 6.70 -2.81
C PRO A 146 11.89 5.78 -1.60
N ILE A 147 10.78 5.05 -1.59
CA ILE A 147 10.49 3.99 -0.61
C ILE A 147 10.25 2.70 -1.40
N THR A 148 10.86 1.61 -0.97
CA THR A 148 10.55 0.27 -1.49
C THR A 148 10.19 -0.66 -0.34
N ALA A 149 9.31 -1.61 -0.59
CA ALA A 149 8.92 -2.59 0.40
C ALA A 149 8.70 -3.95 -0.25
N VAL A 150 9.16 -5.00 0.42
CA VAL A 150 8.95 -6.39 0.00
C VAL A 150 8.67 -7.25 1.22
N ILE A 151 7.98 -8.36 1.00
CA ILE A 151 7.80 -9.41 2.00
C ILE A 151 8.53 -10.66 1.53
N ALA A 152 9.40 -11.19 2.39
CA ALA A 152 10.08 -12.45 2.19
C ALA A 152 9.44 -13.52 3.07
N VAL A 153 9.25 -14.72 2.52
CA VAL A 153 8.81 -15.89 3.28
C VAL A 153 10.00 -16.82 3.43
N GLN A 154 10.44 -17.03 4.67
CA GLN A 154 11.46 -18.02 4.96
C GLN A 154 10.89 -19.43 4.71
N GLN A 155 11.48 -20.18 3.79
CA GLN A 155 10.94 -21.46 3.32
C GLN A 155 10.75 -22.50 4.44
N ASN A 156 11.66 -22.53 5.42
CA ASN A 156 11.68 -23.59 6.44
C ASN A 156 10.74 -23.31 7.62
N THR A 157 10.58 -22.04 7.98
CA THR A 157 9.79 -21.60 9.14
C THR A 157 8.41 -21.07 8.74
N ARG A 158 8.18 -20.84 7.42
CA ARG A 158 7.08 -20.03 6.88
C ARG A 158 6.97 -18.66 7.53
N GLN A 159 8.05 -18.19 8.15
CA GLN A 159 8.09 -16.90 8.80
C GLN A 159 8.13 -15.81 7.74
N GLN A 160 7.22 -14.86 7.89
CA GLN A 160 7.14 -13.67 7.06
C GLN A 160 8.06 -12.59 7.63
N VAL A 161 8.92 -12.06 6.77
CA VAL A 161 9.82 -10.96 7.06
C VAL A 161 9.52 -9.82 6.11
N ALA A 162 9.03 -8.72 6.69
CA ALA A 162 8.88 -7.46 5.99
C ALA A 162 10.23 -6.78 5.85
N ILE A 163 10.50 -6.19 4.69
CA ILE A 163 11.69 -5.40 4.41
C ILE A 163 11.21 -4.08 3.82
N VAL A 164 11.64 -2.96 4.40
CA VAL A 164 11.41 -1.62 3.86
C VAL A 164 12.76 -0.94 3.66
N GLN A 165 12.93 -0.31 2.50
CA GLN A 165 14.14 0.44 2.18
C GLN A 165 13.79 1.88 1.82
N TYR A 166 14.67 2.81 2.19
CA TYR A 166 14.51 4.24 1.95
C TYR A 166 15.86 4.93 1.88
N THR A 167 15.91 6.07 1.20
CA THR A 167 17.10 6.93 1.15
C THR A 167 17.00 8.00 2.22
N ASP A 168 18.00 8.13 3.09
CA ASP A 168 18.01 9.16 4.14
C ASP A 168 18.48 10.54 3.63
N ALA A 169 18.50 11.53 4.54
CA ALA A 169 18.93 12.89 4.22
C ALA A 169 20.41 13.01 3.80
N SER A 170 21.23 12.01 4.11
CA SER A 170 22.64 11.93 3.69
C SER A 170 22.80 11.24 2.34
N GLY A 171 21.71 10.79 1.72
CA GLY A 171 21.73 10.04 0.46
C GLY A 171 22.06 8.55 0.63
N LEU A 172 22.06 8.03 1.87
CA LEU A 172 22.36 6.62 2.12
C LEU A 172 21.10 5.76 2.01
N LEU A 173 21.22 4.62 1.33
CA LEU A 173 20.16 3.61 1.29
C LEU A 173 20.15 2.85 2.62
N ASN A 174 19.02 2.90 3.32
CA ASN A 174 18.79 2.22 4.58
C ASN A 174 17.75 1.12 4.40
N SER A 175 17.86 0.04 5.18
CA SER A 175 16.86 -1.02 5.29
C SER A 175 16.41 -1.22 6.73
N ARG A 176 15.12 -1.48 6.92
CA ARG A 176 14.55 -1.98 8.19
C ARG A 176 13.76 -3.26 7.94
N PHE A 177 13.73 -4.12 8.94
CA PHE A 177 13.12 -5.44 8.86
C PHE A 177 12.11 -5.63 9.99
N SER A 178 10.98 -6.29 9.72
CA SER A 178 10.03 -6.72 10.75
C SER A 178 9.69 -8.19 10.58
N VAL A 179 9.69 -8.93 11.68
CA VAL A 179 9.34 -10.35 11.72
C VAL A 179 7.90 -10.48 12.18
N LEU A 180 7.09 -11.28 11.49
CA LEU A 180 5.63 -11.42 11.70
C LEU A 180 4.79 -10.19 11.37
N ASP A 181 5.40 -9.10 10.92
CA ASP A 181 4.69 -7.89 10.49
C ASP A 181 3.77 -7.27 11.57
N GLN A 182 4.14 -7.39 12.85
CA GLN A 182 3.36 -6.91 14.01
C GLN A 182 3.90 -5.60 14.62
N GLY A 183 4.54 -4.74 13.80
CA GLY A 183 4.93 -3.38 14.21
C GLY A 183 6.28 -3.23 14.91
N GLY A 184 6.95 -4.34 15.25
CA GLY A 184 8.35 -4.32 15.71
C GLY A 184 9.32 -4.23 14.53
N TRP A 185 10.08 -3.12 14.42
CA TRP A 185 11.05 -2.91 13.35
C TRP A 185 12.49 -2.90 13.88
N SER A 186 13.41 -3.52 13.14
CA SER A 186 14.85 -3.50 13.43
C SER A 186 15.41 -2.08 13.47
N ALA A 187 16.61 -1.88 14.02
CA ALA A 187 17.36 -0.65 13.76
C ALA A 187 17.63 -0.49 12.25
N PRO A 188 17.83 0.74 11.74
CA PRO A 188 18.26 0.97 10.37
C PRO A 188 19.61 0.31 10.08
N ILE A 189 19.70 -0.36 8.93
CA ILE A 189 20.94 -0.93 8.42
C ILE A 189 21.26 -0.22 7.11
N VAL A 190 22.45 0.40 7.04
CA VAL A 190 22.95 1.01 5.81
C VAL A 190 23.30 -0.10 4.81
N VAL A 191 22.75 -0.02 3.61
CA VAL A 191 23.02 -0.95 2.51
C VAL A 191 24.25 -0.46 1.77
N THR A 192 25.37 -1.15 1.95
CA THR A 192 26.61 -0.92 1.21
C THR A 192 26.71 -1.90 0.06
N THR A 193 27.04 -1.41 -1.13
CA THR A 193 27.40 -2.24 -2.30
C THR A 193 28.81 -2.79 -2.17
#